data_AF-M2Q0P4-F1
#
_entry.id   AF-M2Q0P4-F1
#
_cell.length_a   1.000
_cell.length_b   1.000
_cell.length_c   1.000
_cell.angle_alpha   90.00
_cell.angle_beta   90.00
_cell.angle_gamma   90.00
#
_symmetry.space_group_name_H-M   'P 1'
#
loop_
_entity.id
_entity.type
_entity.pdbx_description
1 polymer ?
#
loop_
_entity_poly.entity_id
_entity_poly.type
_entity_poly.pdbx_seq_one_letter_code
_entity_poly.pdbx_strand_id
1 'polypeptide(L)'
;DLVARVFKMKANALIDDLFQKHIFGRTVARIYTIEYQKRGLPYMHLIIFLHHDDKLSIPERVDQVISAEIPDPVTDPALHEKVL
;
A
#
# COMPACT_ATOMS: atom_id res chain seq x y z
N ASP A 1 -15.63 -18.40 -1.51
CA ASP A 1 -14.35 -17.93 -0.96
C ASP A 1 -14.51 -16.53 -0.37
N LEU A 2 -14.36 -16.39 0.94
CA LEU A 2 -14.50 -15.10 1.66
C LEU A 2 -13.24 -14.24 1.52
N VAL A 3 -12.06 -14.87 1.48
CA VAL A 3 -10.77 -14.19 1.46
C VAL A 3 -10.60 -13.40 0.17
N ALA A 4 -10.84 -14.02 -1.00
CA ALA A 4 -10.75 -13.28 -2.28
C ALA A 4 -11.75 -12.13 -2.37
N ARG A 5 -12.94 -12.26 -1.76
CA ARG A 5 -13.95 -11.17 -1.75
C ARG A 5 -13.48 -10.00 -0.91
N VAL A 6 -13.00 -10.26 0.32
CA VAL A 6 -12.47 -9.22 1.21
C VAL A 6 -11.22 -8.58 0.61
N PHE A 7 -10.33 -9.38 0.01
CA PHE A 7 -9.16 -8.88 -0.71
C PHE A 7 -9.57 -7.95 -1.85
N LYS A 8 -10.51 -8.35 -2.70
CA LYS A 8 -11.01 -7.52 -3.80
C LYS A 8 -11.61 -6.20 -3.30
N MET A 9 -12.35 -6.22 -2.20
CA MET A 9 -12.89 -5.00 -1.59
C MET A 9 -11.77 -4.06 -1.14
N LYS A 10 -10.74 -4.59 -0.45
CA LYS A 10 -9.58 -3.80 -0.02
C LYS A 10 -8.75 -3.29 -1.19
N ALA A 11 -8.54 -4.11 -2.21
CA ALA A 11 -7.86 -3.71 -3.45
C ALA A 11 -8.61 -2.56 -4.12
N ASN A 12 -9.93 -2.65 -4.27
CA ASN A 12 -10.72 -1.57 -4.86
C ASN A 12 -10.64 -0.27 -4.04
N ALA A 13 -10.71 -0.36 -2.71
CA ALA A 13 -10.54 0.80 -1.84
C ALA A 13 -9.16 1.44 -2.01
N LEU A 14 -8.10 0.63 -2.06
CA LEU A 14 -6.74 1.12 -2.32
C LEU A 14 -6.64 1.81 -3.68
N ILE A 15 -7.19 1.23 -4.75
CA ILE A 15 -7.21 1.84 -6.08
C ILE A 15 -7.98 3.17 -6.08
N ASP A 16 -9.09 3.26 -5.34
CA ASP A 16 -9.86 4.50 -5.18
C ASP A 16 -9.04 5.60 -4.48
N ASP A 17 -8.41 5.26 -3.35
CA ASP A 17 -7.56 6.20 -2.61
C ASP A 17 -6.40 6.72 -3.47
N LEU A 18 -5.70 5.83 -4.16
CA LEU A 18 -4.54 6.17 -4.97
C LEU A 18 -4.89 7.02 -6.19
N PHE A 19 -6.00 6.71 -6.87
CA PHE A 19 -6.23 7.19 -8.23
C PHE A 19 -7.49 8.03 -8.42
N GLN A 20 -8.46 7.97 -7.50
CA GLN A 20 -9.61 8.89 -7.48
C GLN A 20 -9.39 10.01 -6.47
N LYS A 21 -8.87 9.66 -5.28
CA LYS A 21 -8.57 10.65 -4.23
C LYS A 21 -7.18 11.25 -4.33
N HIS A 22 -6.32 10.70 -5.21
CA HIS A 22 -4.99 11.22 -5.49
C HIS A 22 -4.13 11.41 -4.23
N ILE A 23 -4.14 10.45 -3.29
CA ILE A 23 -3.41 10.60 -2.01
C ILE A 23 -1.89 10.80 -2.19
N PHE A 24 -1.32 10.36 -3.31
CA PHE A 24 0.09 10.59 -3.70
C PHE A 24 0.24 11.65 -4.82
N GLY A 25 -0.83 12.33 -5.20
CA GLY A 25 -0.87 13.30 -6.31
C GLY A 25 -1.28 12.70 -7.65
N ARG A 26 -0.99 13.42 -8.74
CA ARG A 26 -1.37 13.06 -10.10
C ARG A 26 -0.58 11.83 -10.56
N THR A 27 -1.30 10.86 -11.10
CA THR A 27 -0.72 9.64 -11.67
C THR A 27 -0.70 9.73 -13.19
N VAL A 28 0.45 9.47 -13.80
CA VAL A 28 0.65 9.42 -15.26
C VAL A 28 0.38 8.02 -15.80
N ALA A 29 0.79 6.99 -15.07
CA ALA A 29 0.54 5.60 -15.42
C ALA A 29 0.50 4.71 -14.18
N ARG A 30 -0.12 3.53 -14.31
CA ARG A 30 -0.18 2.51 -13.26
C ARG A 30 -0.14 1.12 -13.89
N ILE A 31 0.53 0.18 -13.22
CA ILE A 31 0.59 -1.23 -13.61
C ILE A 31 0.34 -2.04 -12.34
N TYR A 32 -0.59 -2.98 -12.38
CA TYR A 32 -0.74 -3.93 -11.29
C TYR A 32 -1.14 -5.32 -11.76
N THR A 33 -0.77 -6.30 -10.96
CA THR A 33 -1.14 -7.70 -11.12
C THR A 33 -1.66 -8.22 -9.80
N ILE A 34 -2.67 -9.09 -9.84
CA ILE A 34 -3.15 -9.83 -8.68
C ILE A 34 -2.77 -11.29 -8.86
N GLU A 35 -2.01 -11.84 -7.92
CA GLU A 35 -1.56 -13.22 -7.94
C GLU A 35 -2.35 -14.05 -6.92
N TYR A 36 -2.98 -15.12 -7.40
CA TYR A 36 -3.66 -16.10 -6.56
C TYR A 36 -2.80 -17.35 -6.43
N GLN A 37 -2.25 -17.56 -5.24
CA GLN A 37 -1.43 -18.73 -4.96
C GLN A 37 -2.29 -19.93 -4.57
N LYS A 38 -1.93 -21.14 -5.01
CA LYS A 38 -2.70 -22.38 -4.71
C LYS A 38 -2.90 -22.66 -3.21
N ARG A 39 -2.00 -22.16 -2.35
CA ARG A 39 -2.03 -22.31 -0.88
C ARG A 39 -1.70 -21.01 -0.14
N GLY A 40 -1.85 -19.86 -0.80
CA GLY A 40 -1.50 -18.56 -0.24
C GLY A 40 -2.65 -17.58 -0.35
N LEU A 41 -2.55 -16.49 0.40
CA LEU A 41 -3.44 -15.36 0.24
C LEU A 41 -3.21 -14.70 -1.14
N PRO A 42 -4.22 -14.04 -1.72
CA PRO A 42 -4.00 -13.20 -2.87
C PRO A 42 -3.06 -12.05 -2.54
N TYR A 43 -2.17 -11.72 -3.47
CA TYR A 43 -1.26 -10.58 -3.37
C TYR A 43 -1.44 -9.63 -4.57
N MET A 44 -1.20 -8.35 -4.35
CA MET A 44 -1.19 -7.33 -5.42
C MET A 44 0.23 -6.78 -5.56
N HIS A 45 0.76 -6.84 -6.77
CA HIS A 45 1.94 -6.06 -7.18
C HIS A 45 1.44 -4.80 -7.87
N LEU A 46 1.82 -3.61 -7.39
CA LEU A 46 1.38 -2.33 -7.93
C LEU A 46 2.58 -1.39 -8.11
N ILE A 47 2.70 -0.83 -9.32
CA ILE A 47 3.68 0.20 -9.68
C ILE A 47 2.92 1.44 -10.14
N ILE A 48 3.30 2.60 -9.60
CA ILE A 48 2.67 3.90 -9.86
C ILE A 48 3.71 4.85 -10.43
N PHE A 49 3.36 5.53 -11.52
CA PHE A 49 4.17 6.58 -12.12
C PHE A 49 3.53 7.93 -11.84
N LEU A 50 4.10 8.70 -10.91
CA LEU A 50 3.60 10.03 -10.54
C LEU A 50 4.02 11.10 -11.56
N HIS A 51 3.19 12.13 -11.68
CA HIS A 51 3.52 13.34 -12.42
C HIS A 51 4.79 13.97 -11.85
N HIS A 52 5.59 14.60 -12.72
CA HIS A 52 6.91 15.15 -12.34
C HIS A 52 6.86 16.01 -11.07
N ASP A 53 5.91 16.94 -10.98
CA ASP A 53 5.82 17.87 -9.84
C ASP A 53 5.34 17.21 -8.54
N ASP A 54 4.69 16.04 -8.64
CA ASP A 54 4.14 15.34 -7.49
C ASP A 54 5.09 14.25 -6.99
N LYS A 55 6.16 13.93 -7.74
CA LYS A 55 7.17 12.93 -7.34
C LYS A 55 7.76 13.25 -5.98
N LEU A 56 7.95 12.20 -5.18
CA LEU A 56 8.67 12.23 -3.91
C LEU A 56 10.18 12.13 -4.21
N SER A 57 10.75 13.19 -4.79
CA SER A 57 12.12 13.19 -5.34
C SER A 57 13.22 13.50 -4.32
N ILE A 58 12.85 13.80 -3.07
CA ILE A 58 13.79 14.03 -1.96
C ILE A 58 13.52 13.05 -0.82
N PRO A 59 14.55 12.56 -0.12
CA PRO A 59 14.41 11.60 0.97
C PRO A 59 13.40 12.03 2.03
N GLU A 60 13.42 13.29 2.44
CA GLU A 60 12.54 13.82 3.50
C GLU A 60 11.07 13.70 3.12
N ARG A 61 10.75 13.83 1.83
CA ARG A 61 9.39 13.71 1.30
C ARG A 61 9.00 12.26 1.05
N VAL A 62 9.96 11.35 0.91
CA VAL A 62 9.69 9.90 0.96
C VAL A 62 9.36 9.50 2.39
N ASP A 63 10.19 9.87 3.36
CA ASP A 63 10.04 9.50 4.77
C ASP A 63 8.74 10.01 5.39
N GLN A 64 8.24 11.16 4.92
CA GLN A 64 6.94 11.70 5.35
C GLN A 64 5.73 10.86 4.94
N VAL A 65 5.85 10.06 3.87
CA VAL A 65 4.69 9.37 3.26
C VAL A 65 4.86 7.86 3.26
N ILE A 66 6.10 7.37 3.34
CA ILE A 66 6.45 5.95 3.39
C ILE A 66 7.25 5.72 4.67
N SER A 67 6.69 4.93 5.58
CA SER A 67 7.37 4.46 6.77
C SER A 67 7.21 2.94 6.91
N ALA A 68 8.22 2.31 7.49
CA ALA A 68 8.19 0.93 7.95
C ALA A 68 8.79 0.90 9.35
N GLU A 69 7.95 1.06 10.36
CA GLU A 69 8.35 1.06 11.77
C GLU A 69 8.00 -0.27 12.43
N ILE A 70 8.92 -0.75 13.27
CA ILE A 70 8.60 -1.78 14.25
C ILE A 70 7.72 -1.09 15.30
N PRO A 71 6.52 -1.61 15.61
CA PRO A 71 5.66 -0.99 16.61
C PRO A 71 6.40 -0.87 17.95
N ASP A 72 6.22 0.22 18.68
CA ASP A 72 6.93 0.43 19.94
C ASP A 72 6.39 -0.52 21.02
N PRO A 73 7.26 -1.19 21.81
CA PRO A 73 6.82 -2.18 22.81
C PRO A 73 6.06 -1.58 23.99
N VAL A 74 6.15 -0.26 24.22
CA VAL A 74 5.49 0.46 25.30
C VAL A 74 4.19 1.09 24.81
N THR A 75 4.20 1.77 23.66
CA THR A 75 3.01 2.46 23.13
C THR A 75 2.11 1.55 22.31
N ASP A 76 2.69 0.54 21.64
CA ASP A 76 1.98 -0.38 20.74
C ASP A 76 2.29 -1.87 21.05
N PRO A 77 2.17 -2.31 22.32
CA PRO A 77 2.62 -3.64 22.76
C PRO A 77 1.96 -4.78 21.98
N ALA A 78 0.67 -4.65 21.65
CA ALA A 78 -0.08 -5.67 20.92
C ALA A 78 0.31 -5.80 19.43
N LEU A 79 0.82 -4.72 18.83
CA LEU A 79 1.37 -4.78 17.47
C LEU A 79 2.82 -5.27 17.51
N HIS A 80 3.59 -4.86 18.52
CA HIS A 80 4.97 -5.30 18.72
C HIS A 80 5.06 -6.83 18.90
N GLU A 81 4.19 -7.41 19.73
CA GLU A 81 4.11 -8.87 19.97
C GLU A 81 3.85 -9.67 18.68
N LYS A 82 3.18 -9.09 17.68
CA LYS A 82 2.83 -9.80 16.43
C LYS A 82 3.94 -9.80 15.38
N VAL A 83 4.95 -8.95 15.57
CA VAL A 83 6.08 -8.81 14.63
C VAL A 83 7.28 -9.64 15.08
N LEU A 84 7.34 -10.06 16.35
CA LEU A 84 8.32 -10.99 16.93
C LEU A 84 7.80 -12.44 16.96
#